data_AF-A0A937CDD4-F1
#
_entry.id   AF-A0A937CDD4-F1
#
_cell.length_a   1.000
_cell.length_b   1.000
_cell.length_c   1.000
_cell.angle_alpha   90.00
_cell.angle_beta   90.00
_cell.angle_gamma   90.00
#
_symmetry.space_group_name_H-M   'P 1'
#
loop_
_entity.id
_entity.type
_entity.pdbx_description
1 polymer ?
#
loop_
_entity_poly.entity_id
_entity_poly.type
_entity_poly.pdbx_seq_one_letter_code
_entity_poly.pdbx_strand_id
1 'polypeptide(L)'
;MSKIPHYYEDTLTVPEWRLMPDTIIILNEICQKATAIYRGRNIIAWFAKNIPLQQGPWLYNGLPGLILKVEDTRNQFSFVCRELIAKPETEPVFMEYENAEKVSKEIALKRKRLYIEDPLASSAQEWGVTMTYPGFDSNKPRKKSLITL
;
A
#
# COMPACT_ATOMS: atom_id res chain seq x y z
N MET A 1 17.47 17.93 -15.62
CA MET A 1 17.69 17.90 -14.16
C MET A 1 17.22 16.55 -13.66
N SER A 2 18.06 15.75 -13.01
CA SER A 2 17.59 14.51 -12.36
C SER A 2 16.72 14.90 -11.17
N LYS A 3 15.59 14.21 -11.00
CA LYS A 3 14.64 14.49 -9.93
C LYS A 3 15.15 13.86 -8.63
N ILE A 4 15.12 14.63 -7.55
CA ILE A 4 15.44 14.16 -6.19
C ILE A 4 14.20 13.40 -5.66
N PRO A 5 14.32 12.11 -5.33
CA PRO A 5 13.23 11.36 -4.71
C PRO A 5 12.91 11.96 -3.33
N HIS A 6 11.65 11.85 -2.89
CA HIS A 6 11.26 12.28 -1.54
C HIS A 6 10.75 11.10 -0.72
N TYR A 7 11.05 11.07 0.57
CA TYR A 7 10.52 10.07 1.49
C TYR A 7 9.99 10.71 2.79
N TYR A 8 9.14 10.00 3.51
CA TYR A 8 8.72 10.36 4.86
C TYR A 8 8.73 9.10 5.73
N GLU A 9 8.96 9.26 7.02
CA GLU A 9 8.85 8.17 7.99
C GLU A 9 7.38 8.00 8.41
N ASP A 10 6.91 6.76 8.43
CA ASP A 10 5.58 6.40 8.93
C ASP A 10 5.75 5.41 10.09
N THR A 11 4.82 5.46 11.05
CA THR A 11 4.79 4.47 12.12
C THR A 11 4.14 3.20 11.57
N LEU A 12 4.91 2.11 11.54
CA LEU A 12 4.39 0.78 11.21
C LEU A 12 3.60 0.25 12.41
N THR A 13 2.28 0.32 12.32
CA THR A 13 1.39 -0.30 13.31
C THR A 13 1.01 -1.70 12.86
N VAL A 14 1.02 -2.65 13.79
CA VAL A 14 0.54 -4.02 13.57
C VAL A 14 -0.98 -4.05 13.69
N PRO A 15 -1.72 -4.73 12.79
CA PRO A 15 -3.16 -4.90 12.95
C PRO A 15 -3.51 -5.66 14.23
N GLU A 16 -4.53 -5.22 14.96
CA GLU A 16 -5.10 -5.96 16.08
C GLU A 16 -5.97 -7.11 15.56
N TRP A 17 -5.35 -8.27 15.38
CA TRP A 17 -6.01 -9.45 14.82
C TRP A 17 -6.93 -10.15 15.81
N ARG A 18 -8.12 -10.52 15.33
CA ARG A 18 -9.03 -11.46 15.98
C ARG A 18 -8.97 -12.78 15.24
N LEU A 19 -8.49 -13.82 15.93
CA LEU A 19 -8.44 -15.18 15.40
C LEU A 19 -9.84 -15.76 15.31
N MET A 20 -10.12 -16.44 14.21
CA MET A 20 -11.40 -17.08 13.93
C MET A 20 -11.19 -18.60 13.82
N PRO A 21 -12.22 -19.42 14.07
CA PRO A 21 -12.10 -20.89 13.99
C PRO A 21 -12.07 -21.41 12.55
N ASP A 22 -12.50 -20.61 11.56
CA ASP A 22 -12.54 -21.02 10.17
C ASP A 22 -11.14 -21.36 9.63
N THR A 23 -11.08 -22.41 8.82
CA THR A 23 -9.87 -22.85 8.12
C THR A 23 -10.12 -23.04 6.63
N ILE A 24 -9.08 -22.85 5.83
CA ILE A 24 -9.03 -23.19 4.39
C ILE A 24 -7.68 -23.81 4.05
N ILE A 25 -7.57 -24.40 2.87
CA ILE A 25 -6.30 -24.88 2.32
C ILE A 25 -5.83 -23.92 1.22
N ILE A 26 -4.62 -23.39 1.35
CA ILE A 26 -3.94 -22.58 0.33
C ILE A 26 -2.55 -23.17 0.10
N LEU A 27 -2.21 -23.53 -1.15
CA LEU A 27 -0.91 -24.13 -1.50
C LEU A 27 -0.55 -25.33 -0.62
N ASN A 28 -1.55 -26.19 -0.35
CA ASN A 28 -1.47 -27.36 0.51
C ASN A 28 -1.25 -27.07 2.01
N GLU A 29 -1.29 -25.80 2.42
CA GLU A 29 -1.19 -25.40 3.82
C GLU A 29 -2.56 -25.13 4.44
N ILE A 30 -2.74 -25.62 5.68
CA ILE A 30 -3.93 -25.30 6.47
C ILE A 30 -3.78 -23.88 6.99
N CYS A 31 -4.61 -22.98 6.49
CA CYS A 31 -4.65 -21.58 6.90
C CYS A 31 -5.81 -21.32 7.85
N GLN A 32 -5.53 -20.66 8.97
CA GLN A 32 -6.54 -20.15 9.89
C GLN A 32 -6.97 -18.74 9.51
N LYS A 33 -8.26 -18.43 9.66
CA LYS A 33 -8.80 -17.09 9.43
C LYS A 33 -8.47 -16.15 10.59
N ALA A 34 -8.18 -14.90 10.25
CA ALA A 34 -8.12 -13.78 11.17
C ALA A 34 -8.82 -12.56 10.57
N THR A 35 -9.36 -11.69 11.42
CA THR A 35 -9.99 -10.44 10.99
C THR A 35 -9.44 -9.26 11.79
N ALA A 36 -9.40 -8.08 11.18
CA ALA A 36 -9.02 -6.86 11.87
C ALA A 36 -9.67 -5.64 11.22
N ILE A 37 -9.68 -4.53 11.96
CA ILE A 37 -9.93 -3.20 11.39
C ILE A 37 -8.58 -2.49 11.34
N TYR A 38 -8.06 -2.24 10.15
CA TYR A 38 -6.72 -1.69 9.96
C TYR A 38 -6.74 -0.55 8.94
N ARG A 39 -6.19 0.61 9.33
CA ARG A 39 -6.13 1.83 8.49
C ARG A 39 -7.48 2.16 7.80
N GLY A 40 -8.59 2.00 8.53
CA GLY A 40 -9.95 2.29 8.07
C GLY A 40 -10.59 1.20 7.19
N ARG A 41 -10.00 0.00 7.10
CA ARG A 41 -10.53 -1.14 6.34
C ARG A 41 -10.82 -2.32 7.25
N ASN A 42 -11.94 -2.99 7.01
CA ASN A 42 -12.19 -4.32 7.56
C ASN A 42 -11.48 -5.32 6.65
N ILE A 43 -10.52 -6.05 7.21
CA ILE A 43 -9.68 -7.01 6.50
C ILE A 43 -9.89 -8.42 7.01
N ILE A 44 -9.79 -9.38 6.10
CA ILE A 44 -9.83 -10.83 6.37
C ILE A 44 -8.51 -11.39 5.87
N ALA A 45 -7.75 -12.04 6.76
CA ALA A 45 -6.50 -12.71 6.44
C ALA A 45 -6.60 -14.21 6.70
N TRP A 46 -5.84 -15.00 5.94
CA TRP A 46 -5.69 -16.44 6.10
C TRP A 46 -4.20 -16.73 6.22
N PHE A 47 -3.80 -17.29 7.37
CA PHE A 47 -2.40 -17.49 7.71
C PHE A 47 -2.07 -18.96 8.02
N ALA A 48 -0.91 -19.42 7.56
CA ALA A 48 -0.41 -20.77 7.75
C ALA A 48 0.45 -20.84 9.02
N LYS A 49 -0.07 -21.47 10.08
CA LYS A 49 0.61 -21.56 11.39
C LYS A 49 1.87 -22.43 11.37
N ASN A 50 1.93 -23.40 10.47
CA ASN A 50 3.07 -24.29 10.30
C ASN A 50 4.27 -23.63 9.59
N ILE A 51 4.08 -22.46 8.99
CA ILE A 51 5.14 -21.61 8.48
C ILE A 51 5.31 -20.45 9.48
N PRO A 52 6.21 -20.54 10.47
CA PRO A 52 6.27 -19.62 11.62
C PRO A 52 6.93 -18.27 11.27
N LEU A 53 6.58 -17.70 10.12
CA LEU A 53 6.99 -16.37 9.67
C LEU A 53 5.83 -15.40 9.87
N GLN A 54 5.99 -14.43 10.77
CA GLN A 54 4.94 -13.44 11.08
C GLN A 54 4.87 -12.31 10.04
N GLN A 55 4.85 -12.69 8.77
CA GLN A 55 4.93 -11.80 7.62
C GLN A 55 3.71 -11.96 6.72
N GLY A 56 3.53 -10.99 5.84
CA GLY A 56 2.44 -10.99 4.88
C GLY A 56 2.66 -9.93 3.81
N PRO A 57 1.77 -9.88 2.81
CA PRO A 57 1.86 -8.88 1.76
C PRO A 57 1.66 -7.47 2.34
N TRP A 58 2.34 -6.48 1.74
CA TRP A 58 2.20 -5.07 2.08
C TRP A 58 2.56 -4.76 3.55
N LEU A 59 1.58 -4.30 4.36
CA LEU A 59 1.75 -3.92 5.77
C LEU A 59 1.12 -4.95 6.72
N TYR A 60 0.60 -6.07 6.21
CA TYR A 60 -0.08 -7.06 7.02
C TYR A 60 0.93 -8.01 7.65
N ASN A 61 1.11 -7.92 8.96
CA ASN A 61 2.03 -8.76 9.75
C ASN A 61 1.45 -9.03 11.15
N GLY A 62 2.18 -9.79 11.98
CA GLY A 62 1.85 -10.00 13.40
C GLY A 62 0.86 -11.14 13.69
N LEU A 63 0.50 -11.95 12.69
CA LEU A 63 -0.17 -13.24 12.92
C LEU A 63 0.87 -14.32 13.24
N PRO A 64 0.52 -15.37 14.01
CA PRO A 64 1.43 -16.46 14.36
C PRO A 64 1.60 -17.45 13.20
N GLY A 65 2.01 -16.95 12.04
CA GLY A 65 2.22 -17.70 10.80
C GLY A 65 2.18 -16.81 9.56
N LEU A 66 2.60 -17.37 8.42
CA LEU A 66 2.69 -16.63 7.16
C LEU A 66 1.30 -16.34 6.58
N ILE A 67 1.00 -15.08 6.26
CA ILE A 67 -0.26 -14.71 5.61
C ILE A 67 -0.19 -15.10 4.13
N LEU A 68 -0.98 -16.11 3.74
CA LEU A 68 -1.04 -16.59 2.35
C LEU A 68 -2.18 -15.94 1.55
N LYS A 69 -3.19 -15.39 2.22
CA LYS A 69 -4.25 -14.61 1.57
C LYS A 69 -4.71 -13.49 2.49
N VAL A 70 -4.97 -12.31 1.93
CA VAL A 70 -5.64 -11.22 2.63
C VAL A 70 -6.49 -10.40 1.66
N GLU A 71 -7.69 -10.06 2.09
CA GLU A 71 -8.64 -9.29 1.31
C GLU A 71 -9.39 -8.30 2.20
N ASP A 72 -9.79 -7.16 1.63
CA ASP A 72 -10.72 -6.27 2.31
C ASP A 72 -12.16 -6.68 2.02
N THR A 73 -13.06 -6.43 2.98
CA THR A 73 -14.49 -6.79 2.85
C THR A 73 -15.22 -6.09 1.70
N ARG A 74 -14.60 -5.08 1.09
CA ARG A 74 -15.12 -4.33 -0.06
C ARG A 74 -14.60 -4.87 -1.40
N ASN A 75 -13.77 -5.91 -1.39
CA ASN A 75 -13.10 -6.49 -2.56
C ASN A 75 -12.36 -5.46 -3.42
N GLN A 76 -11.86 -4.38 -2.81
CA GLN A 76 -11.02 -3.39 -3.47
C GLN A 76 -9.56 -3.85 -3.53
N PHE A 77 -9.14 -4.66 -2.56
CA PHE A 77 -7.80 -5.21 -2.47
C PHE A 77 -7.87 -6.68 -2.10
N SER A 78 -7.21 -7.52 -2.89
CA SER A 78 -7.07 -8.95 -2.63
C SER A 78 -5.65 -9.38 -3.00
N PHE A 79 -4.97 -9.99 -2.05
CA PHE A 79 -3.65 -10.56 -2.23
C PHE A 79 -3.77 -12.05 -1.97
N VAL A 80 -3.32 -12.86 -2.93
CA VAL A 80 -3.34 -14.32 -2.84
C VAL A 80 -1.96 -14.83 -3.23
N CYS A 81 -1.34 -15.59 -2.35
CA CYS A 81 -0.09 -16.29 -2.62
C CYS A 81 -0.34 -17.31 -3.73
N ARG A 82 0.43 -17.22 -4.82
CA ARG A 82 0.34 -18.13 -5.97
C ARG A 82 1.36 -19.26 -5.92
N GLU A 83 2.49 -19.01 -5.27
CA GLU A 83 3.60 -19.94 -5.19
C GLU A 83 4.43 -19.64 -3.94
N LEU A 84 4.91 -20.69 -3.29
CA LEU A 84 5.78 -20.61 -2.11
C LEU A 84 7.08 -21.35 -2.43
N ILE A 85 8.16 -20.60 -2.61
CA ILE A 85 9.48 -21.14 -2.96
C ILE A 85 10.45 -20.81 -1.82
N ALA A 86 10.99 -21.84 -1.16
CA ALA A 86 12.10 -21.68 -0.24
C ALA A 86 13.41 -21.57 -1.04
N LYS A 87 14.02 -20.38 -1.04
CA LYS A 87 15.36 -20.18 -1.61
C LYS A 87 16.40 -20.19 -0.48
N PRO A 88 17.56 -20.84 -0.67
CA PRO A 88 18.71 -20.63 0.21
C PRO A 88 19.11 -19.14 0.15
N GLU A 89 19.57 -18.59 1.27
CA GLU A 89 19.89 -17.17 1.52
C GLU A 89 20.10 -16.33 0.25
N THR A 90 19.21 -15.36 0.06
CA THR A 90 19.37 -14.30 -0.94
C THR A 90 19.84 -13.04 -0.24
N GLU A 91 20.76 -12.31 -0.88
CA GLU A 91 21.08 -10.96 -0.44
C GLU A 91 19.80 -10.12 -0.31
N PRO A 92 19.66 -9.32 0.76
CA PRO A 92 18.51 -8.46 0.90
C PRO A 92 18.47 -7.48 -0.28
N VAL A 93 17.34 -7.44 -0.98
CA VAL A 93 17.10 -6.44 -2.03
C VAL A 93 16.80 -5.12 -1.34
N PHE A 94 17.79 -4.23 -1.28
CA PHE A 94 17.57 -2.86 -0.87
C PHE A 94 17.13 -2.04 -2.08
N MET A 95 15.97 -1.38 -1.98
CA MET A 95 15.68 -0.26 -2.86
C MET A 95 16.37 0.97 -2.28
N GLU A 96 17.60 1.24 -2.74
CA GLU A 96 18.27 2.49 -2.43
C GLU A 96 17.70 3.59 -3.31
N TYR A 97 17.14 4.62 -2.67
CA TYR A 97 16.79 5.86 -3.35
C TYR A 97 17.95 6.83 -3.16
N GLU A 98 18.88 6.86 -4.12
CA GLU A 98 20.00 7.80 -4.09
C GLU A 98 19.48 9.25 -3.97
N ASN A 99 20.11 10.02 -3.09
CA ASN A 99 19.80 11.43 -2.87
C ASN A 99 18.34 11.72 -2.49
N ALA A 100 17.66 10.79 -1.79
CA ALA A 100 16.29 11.04 -1.35
C ALA A 100 16.21 12.09 -0.24
N GLU A 101 15.33 13.08 -0.42
CA GLU A 101 15.07 14.12 0.57
C GLU A 101 13.91 13.75 1.49
N LYS A 102 14.13 13.91 2.80
CA LYS A 102 13.06 13.72 3.79
C LYS A 102 12.08 14.89 3.73
N VAL A 103 10.79 14.59 3.62
CA VAL A 103 9.68 15.56 3.68
C VAL A 103 8.70 15.19 4.79
N SER A 104 7.87 16.15 5.21
CA SER A 104 6.78 15.84 6.14
C SER A 104 5.73 14.94 5.48
N LYS A 105 5.09 14.08 6.28
CA LYS A 105 3.96 13.25 5.85
C LYS A 105 2.85 14.09 5.23
N GLU A 106 2.57 15.27 5.77
CA GLU A 106 1.57 16.19 5.25
C GLU A 106 1.88 16.66 3.82
N ILE A 107 3.13 17.04 3.55
CA ILE A 107 3.57 17.45 2.22
C ILE A 107 3.46 16.27 1.24
N ALA A 108 3.92 15.09 1.64
CA ALA A 108 3.84 13.88 0.82
C ALA A 108 2.38 13.52 0.48
N LEU A 109 1.48 13.57 1.47
CA LEU A 109 0.05 13.29 1.27
C LEU A 109 -0.64 14.34 0.41
N LYS A 110 -0.30 15.62 0.57
CA LYS A 110 -0.84 16.71 -0.26
C LYS A 110 -0.41 16.57 -1.72
N ARG A 111 0.86 16.25 -1.97
CA ARG A 111 1.39 15.97 -3.33
C ARG A 111 0.71 14.75 -3.95
N LYS A 112 0.61 13.64 -3.21
CA LYS A 112 -0.09 12.42 -3.66
C LYS A 112 -1.56 12.70 -3.99
N ARG A 113 -2.25 13.50 -3.16
CA ARG A 113 -3.63 13.90 -3.39
C ARG A 113 -3.76 14.72 -4.68
N LEU A 114 -2.89 15.70 -4.89
CA LEU A 114 -2.87 16.49 -6.12
C LEU A 114 -2.64 15.60 -7.35
N TYR A 115 -1.69 14.67 -7.30
CA TYR A 115 -1.44 13.71 -8.38
C TYR A 115 -2.69 12.89 -8.73
N ILE A 116 -3.44 12.43 -7.73
CA ILE A 116 -4.68 11.65 -7.93
C ILE A 116 -5.81 12.53 -8.49
N GLU A 117 -5.91 13.79 -8.04
CA GLU A 117 -7.00 14.70 -8.41
C GLU A 117 -6.78 15.38 -9.77
N ASP A 118 -5.55 15.81 -10.06
CA ASP A 118 -5.16 16.49 -11.30
C ASP A 118 -3.71 16.11 -11.67
N PRO A 119 -3.50 14.95 -12.34
CA PRO A 119 -2.18 14.48 -12.71
C PRO A 119 -1.40 15.48 -13.58
N LEU A 120 -2.11 16.25 -14.41
CA LEU A 120 -1.50 17.25 -15.29
C LEU A 120 -1.02 18.46 -14.49
N ALA A 121 -1.82 18.96 -13.55
CA ALA A 121 -1.37 20.04 -12.66
C ALA A 121 -0.24 19.59 -11.73
N SER A 122 -0.29 18.34 -11.23
CA SER A 122 0.81 17.74 -10.46
C SER A 122 2.10 17.67 -11.27
N SER A 123 2.03 17.20 -12.52
CA SER A 123 3.18 17.15 -13.42
C SER A 123 3.70 18.55 -13.74
N ALA A 124 2.83 19.50 -14.05
CA ALA A 124 3.23 20.90 -14.29
C ALA A 124 3.99 21.48 -13.09
N GLN A 125 3.47 21.30 -11.86
CA GLN A 125 4.12 21.73 -10.63
C GLN A 125 5.48 21.01 -10.41
N GLU A 126 5.54 19.70 -10.64
CA GLU A 126 6.78 18.92 -10.50
C GLU A 126 7.87 19.32 -11.49
N TRP A 127 7.47 19.72 -12.70
CA TRP A 127 8.41 20.12 -13.75
C TRP A 127 8.75 21.62 -13.67
N GLY A 128 8.19 22.35 -12.71
CA GLY A 128 8.35 23.80 -12.61
C GLY A 128 7.75 24.55 -13.80
N VAL A 129 6.84 23.93 -14.53
CA VAL A 129 6.20 24.50 -15.72
C VAL A 129 4.82 24.99 -15.33
N THR A 130 4.48 26.22 -15.72
CA THR A 130 3.11 26.70 -15.67
C THR A 130 2.43 26.41 -17.00
N MET A 131 1.33 25.67 -16.98
CA MET A 131 0.52 25.38 -18.17
C MET A 131 -0.85 26.02 -18.02
N THR A 132 -1.20 26.89 -18.96
CA THR A 132 -2.50 27.54 -19.03
C THR A 132 -3.06 27.42 -20.45
N TYR A 133 -4.32 27.03 -20.58
CA TYR A 133 -5.10 27.05 -21.82
C TYR A 133 -6.59 27.22 -21.46
N PRO A 134 -7.47 27.62 -22.39
CA PRO A 134 -8.89 27.81 -22.07
C PRO A 134 -9.49 26.57 -21.36
N GLY A 135 -9.92 26.75 -20.10
CA GLY A 135 -10.46 25.67 -19.26
C GLY A 135 -9.46 24.93 -18.36
N PHE A 136 -8.17 25.27 -18.38
CA PHE A 136 -7.14 24.68 -17.52
C PHE A 136 -6.11 25.71 -17.04
N ASP A 137 -5.81 25.67 -15.75
CA ASP A 137 -4.77 26.49 -15.10
C ASP A 137 -4.06 25.60 -14.07
N SER A 138 -2.79 25.27 -14.32
CA SER A 138 -2.01 24.39 -13.43
C SER A 138 -1.82 24.97 -12.02
N ASN A 139 -1.98 26.28 -11.82
CA ASN A 139 -1.94 26.92 -10.50
C ASN A 139 -3.27 26.82 -9.74
N LYS A 140 -4.36 26.43 -10.43
CA LYS A 140 -5.70 26.27 -9.87
C LYS A 140 -6.14 24.82 -10.09
N PRO A 141 -5.71 23.87 -9.24
CA PRO A 141 -6.08 22.47 -9.39
C PRO A 141 -7.59 22.32 -9.50
N ARG A 142 -8.03 21.49 -10.46
CA ARG A 142 -9.45 21.30 -10.74
C ARG A 142 -10.17 20.74 -9.51
N LYS A 143 -11.18 21.45 -9.01
CA LYS A 143 -12.13 20.88 -8.05
C LYS A 143 -12.97 19.85 -8.80
N LYS A 144 -13.06 18.61 -8.30
CA LYS A 144 -14.00 17.62 -8.82
C LYS A 144 -15.40 18.24 -8.88
N SER A 145 -15.97 18.41 -10.08
CA SER A 145 -17.42 18.37 -10.22
C SER A 145 -17.84 16.95 -9.86
N LEU A 146 -18.76 16.82 -8.92
CA LEU A 146 -19.46 15.55 -8.71
C LEU A 146 -20.12 15.22 -10.05
N ILE A 147 -19.60 14.23 -10.76
CA ILE A 147 -20.36 13.58 -11.82
C ILE A 147 -21.44 12.81 -11.07
N THR A 148 -22.60 13.45 -10.91
CA THR A 148 -23.83 12.75 -10.57
C THR A 148 -24.14 11.87 -11.77
N LEU A 149 -23.89 10.56 -11.63
CA LEU A 149 -24.45 9.55 -12.52
C LEU A 149 -25.93 9.35 -12.15
#